data_AF-A0A0G1HKU8-F1
#
_entry.id   AF-A0A0G1HKU8-F1
#
_cell.length_a   1.000
_cell.length_b   1.000
_cell.length_c   1.000
_cell.angle_alpha   90.00
_cell.angle_beta   90.00
_cell.angle_gamma   90.00
#
_symmetry.space_group_name_H-M   'P 1'
#
loop_
_entity.id
_entity.type
_entity.pdbx_description
1 polymer ?
#
loop_
_entity_poly.entity_id
_entity_poly.type
_entity_poly.pdbx_seq_one_letter_code
_entity_poly.pdbx_strand_id
1 'polypeptide(L)'
;KQTLEGMISEKLIAQEARRSGVVVTQEEIDKQEEEVLKSFGGKVTLDELLKFQGTTKAEFDGQIRLQLLVNKLLEKDVTVTDEEIASYRETNKALMVSSDEADLKEEARKALLEQKINEKIQPWFTELKNKAKIFKFF
;
A
#
# COMPACT_ATOMS: atom_id res chain seq x y z
N LYS A 1 6.66 -18.67 -3.43
CA LYS A 1 8.08 -18.79 -2.99
C LYS A 1 8.61 -17.40 -2.73
N GLN A 2 8.79 -17.03 -1.47
CA GLN A 2 9.39 -15.75 -1.08
C GLN A 2 10.87 -15.78 -1.48
N THR A 3 11.32 -14.79 -2.24
CA THR A 3 12.73 -14.68 -2.64
C THR A 3 13.53 -14.07 -1.49
N LEU A 4 14.85 -14.33 -1.43
CA LEU A 4 15.73 -13.68 -0.46
C LEU A 4 15.61 -12.15 -0.52
N GLU A 5 15.45 -11.61 -1.73
CA GLU A 5 15.17 -10.19 -1.97
C GLU A 5 13.88 -9.74 -1.28
N GLY A 6 12.79 -10.52 -1.34
CA GLY A 6 11.55 -10.23 -0.64
C GLY A 6 11.72 -10.17 0.88
N MET A 7 12.42 -11.14 1.48
CA MET A 7 12.68 -11.14 2.92
C MET A 7 13.53 -9.94 3.37
N ILE A 8 14.48 -9.52 2.54
CA ILE A 8 15.27 -8.30 2.79
C ILE A 8 14.34 -7.09 2.75
N SER A 9 13.48 -6.97 1.73
CA SER A 9 12.50 -5.89 1.63
C SER A 9 11.66 -5.74 2.88
N GLU A 10 11.07 -6.85 3.34
CA GLU A 10 10.19 -6.86 4.51
C GLU A 10 10.89 -6.38 5.77
N LYS A 11 12.12 -6.86 6.00
CA LYS A 11 12.91 -6.44 7.15
C LYS A 11 13.25 -4.96 7.10
N LEU A 12 13.61 -4.45 5.93
CA LEU A 12 13.95 -3.05 5.76
C LEU A 12 12.73 -2.15 5.99
N ILE A 13 11.57 -2.51 5.43
CA ILE A 13 10.30 -1.80 5.63
C ILE A 13 9.94 -1.77 7.12
N ALA A 14 10.02 -2.92 7.81
CA ALA A 14 9.72 -3.02 9.23
C ALA A 14 10.68 -2.19 10.10
N GLN A 15 11.96 -2.10 9.72
CA GLN A 15 12.95 -1.24 10.40
C GLN A 15 12.64 0.24 10.20
N GLU A 16 12.30 0.65 8.98
CA GLU A 16 11.92 2.01 8.65
C GLU A 16 10.65 2.45 9.39
N ALA A 17 9.63 1.59 9.38
CA ALA A 17 8.39 1.80 10.13
C ALA A 17 8.66 2.09 11.61
N ARG A 18 9.49 1.26 12.26
CA ARG A 18 9.89 1.46 13.66
C ARG A 18 10.64 2.78 13.86
N ARG A 19 11.56 3.13 12.96
CA ARG A 19 12.33 4.39 13.04
C ARG A 19 11.43 5.62 12.91
N SER A 20 10.45 5.56 12.03
CA SER A 20 9.52 6.65 11.72
C SER A 20 8.26 6.66 12.61
N GLY A 21 8.23 5.81 13.64
CA GLY A 21 7.12 5.69 14.58
C GLY A 21 5.80 5.26 13.93
N VAL A 22 5.86 4.61 12.76
CA VAL A 22 4.68 4.14 12.04
C VAL A 22 4.29 2.76 12.58
N VAL A 23 3.03 2.65 13.03
CA VAL A 23 2.44 1.42 13.52
C VAL A 23 1.18 1.13 12.72
N VAL A 24 0.95 -0.15 12.45
CA VAL A 24 -0.30 -0.67 11.87
C VAL A 24 -0.97 -1.50 12.95
N THR A 25 -2.21 -1.13 13.24
CA THR A 25 -3.07 -1.80 14.22
C THR A 25 -3.75 -3.02 13.60
N GLN A 26 -4.31 -3.90 14.43
CA GLN A 26 -5.06 -5.06 13.91
C GLN A 26 -6.34 -4.61 13.18
N GLU A 27 -7.03 -3.59 13.69
CA GLU A 27 -8.22 -3.03 13.06
C GLU A 27 -7.97 -2.55 11.62
N GLU A 28 -6.80 -1.96 11.36
CA GLU A 28 -6.41 -1.55 10.01
C GLU A 28 -6.15 -2.74 9.08
N ILE A 29 -5.61 -3.84 9.63
CA ILE A 29 -5.39 -5.09 8.89
C ILE A 29 -6.75 -5.69 8.52
N ASP A 30 -7.66 -5.79 9.50
CA ASP A 30 -8.98 -6.38 9.31
C ASP A 30 -9.79 -5.57 8.30
N LYS A 31 -9.73 -4.23 8.36
CA LYS A 31 -10.36 -3.36 7.37
C LYS A 31 -9.78 -3.58 5.97
N GLN A 32 -8.46 -3.67 5.83
CA GLN A 32 -7.83 -3.90 4.54
C GLN A 32 -8.16 -5.30 3.99
N GLU A 33 -8.28 -6.30 4.86
CA GLU A 33 -8.74 -7.65 4.50
C GLU A 33 -10.15 -7.59 3.90
N GLU A 34 -11.09 -6.88 4.54
CA GLU A 34 -12.44 -6.69 4.00
C GLU A 34 -12.42 -6.01 2.63
N GLU A 35 -11.61 -4.96 2.45
CA GLU A 35 -11.47 -4.25 1.16
C GLU A 35 -10.92 -5.18 0.07
N VAL A 36 -9.93 -6.02 0.41
CA VAL A 36 -9.42 -7.04 -0.51
C VAL A 36 -10.55 -8.01 -0.90
N LEU A 37 -11.34 -8.53 0.04
CA LEU A 37 -12.45 -9.43 -0.26
C LEU A 37 -13.55 -8.75 -1.11
N LYS A 38 -13.82 -7.47 -0.86
CA LYS A 38 -14.74 -6.65 -1.69
C LYS A 38 -14.22 -6.50 -3.12
N SER A 39 -12.91 -6.37 -3.32
CA SER A 39 -12.32 -6.29 -4.67
C SER A 39 -12.58 -7.55 -5.52
N PHE A 40 -12.79 -8.71 -4.89
CA PHE A 40 -13.22 -9.95 -5.54
C PHE A 40 -14.75 -10.03 -5.76
N GLY A 41 -15.46 -8.91 -5.61
CA GLY A 41 -16.91 -8.83 -5.76
C GLY A 41 -17.69 -9.38 -4.55
N GLY A 42 -17.04 -9.53 -3.40
CA GLY A 42 -17.68 -9.96 -2.14
C GLY A 42 -18.19 -11.41 -2.13
N LYS A 43 -17.85 -12.20 -3.14
CA LYS A 43 -18.30 -13.61 -3.28
C LYS A 43 -17.28 -14.62 -2.79
N VAL A 44 -16.03 -14.21 -2.62
CA VAL A 44 -14.92 -15.06 -2.19
C VAL A 44 -14.75 -14.90 -0.70
N THR A 45 -14.74 -16.01 0.03
CA THR A 45 -14.41 -16.01 1.47
C THR A 45 -12.90 -15.93 1.68
N LEU A 46 -12.47 -15.43 2.85
CA LEU A 46 -11.05 -15.41 3.21
C LEU A 46 -10.43 -16.81 3.10
N ASP A 47 -11.10 -17.84 3.62
CA ASP A 47 -10.59 -19.22 3.56
C ASP A 47 -10.37 -19.72 2.13
N GLU A 48 -11.26 -19.38 1.21
CA GLU A 48 -11.10 -19.73 -0.21
C GLU A 48 -9.92 -18.99 -0.84
N LEU A 49 -9.77 -17.70 -0.54
CA LEU A 49 -8.64 -16.90 -1.01
C LEU A 49 -7.31 -17.46 -0.49
N LEU A 50 -7.22 -17.75 0.81
CA LEU A 50 -6.04 -18.33 1.45
C LEU A 50 -5.68 -19.69 0.85
N LYS A 51 -6.67 -20.57 0.65
CA LYS A 51 -6.47 -21.87 0.00
C LYS A 51 -6.01 -21.72 -1.45
N PHE A 52 -6.63 -20.81 -2.20
CA PHE A 52 -6.28 -20.56 -3.59
C PHE A 52 -4.85 -20.04 -3.74
N GLN A 53 -4.45 -19.12 -2.85
CA GLN A 53 -3.08 -18.58 -2.80
C GLN A 53 -2.07 -19.55 -2.17
N GLY A 54 -2.54 -20.60 -1.50
CA GLY A 54 -1.69 -21.55 -0.78
C GLY A 54 -0.96 -20.91 0.40
N THR A 55 -1.62 -20.00 1.12
CA THR A 55 -1.06 -19.25 2.25
C THR A 55 -1.93 -19.38 3.51
N THR A 56 -1.39 -19.00 4.65
CA THR A 56 -2.08 -18.97 5.94
C THR A 56 -2.59 -17.57 6.27
N LYS A 57 -3.57 -17.45 7.17
CA LYS A 57 -4.04 -16.13 7.64
C LYS A 57 -2.89 -15.29 8.20
N ALA A 58 -1.97 -15.89 8.98
CA ALA A 58 -0.84 -15.16 9.54
C ALA A 58 0.10 -14.57 8.47
N GLU A 59 0.33 -15.31 7.39
CA GLU A 59 1.14 -14.82 6.27
C GLU A 59 0.40 -13.72 5.49
N PHE A 60 -0.90 -13.88 5.27
CA PHE A 60 -1.74 -12.89 4.62
C PHE A 60 -1.83 -11.59 5.42
N ASP A 61 -2.10 -11.67 6.72
CA ASP A 61 -2.09 -10.52 7.65
C ASP A 61 -0.71 -9.84 7.65
N GLY A 62 0.36 -10.63 7.55
CA GLY A 62 1.73 -10.14 7.41
C GLY A 62 1.94 -9.32 6.13
N GLN A 63 1.42 -9.79 5.00
CA GLN A 63 1.48 -9.10 3.71
C GLN A 63 0.67 -7.79 3.75
N ILE A 64 -0.56 -7.84 4.27
CA ILE A 64 -1.39 -6.65 4.46
C ILE A 64 -0.66 -5.63 5.35
N ARG A 65 -0.10 -6.08 6.48
CA ARG A 65 0.65 -5.21 7.38
C ARG A 65 1.82 -4.54 6.67
N LEU A 66 2.59 -5.27 5.88
CA LEU A 66 3.71 -4.72 5.12
C LEU A 66 3.24 -3.66 4.12
N GLN A 67 2.16 -3.93 3.38
CA GLN A 67 1.60 -2.98 2.43
C GLN A 67 1.13 -1.70 3.13
N LEU A 68 0.39 -1.83 4.24
CA LEU A 68 -0.06 -0.69 5.04
C LEU A 68 1.12 0.12 5.61
N LEU A 69 2.20 -0.54 6.04
CA LEU A 69 3.40 0.14 6.50
C LEU A 69 4.06 0.96 5.39
N VAL A 70 4.21 0.39 4.19
CA VAL A 70 4.77 1.10 3.03
C VAL A 70 3.91 2.33 2.69
N ASN A 71 2.59 2.15 2.60
CA ASN A 71 1.67 3.26 2.31
C ASN A 71 1.80 4.36 3.36
N LYS A 72 1.67 4.05 4.64
CA LYS A 72 1.80 5.05 5.72
C LYS A 72 3.16 5.76 5.75
N LEU A 73 4.24 5.06 5.41
CA LEU A 73 5.57 5.65 5.34
C LEU A 73 5.66 6.65 4.18
N LEU A 74 5.17 6.27 3.01
CA LEU A 74 5.22 7.12 1.82
C LEU A 74 4.18 8.24 1.83
N GLU A 75 3.02 8.05 2.45
CA GLU A 75 2.00 9.08 2.64
C GLU A 75 2.54 10.29 3.39
N LYS A 76 3.44 10.09 4.36
CA LYS A 76 4.11 11.20 5.07
C LYS A 76 5.01 12.03 4.15
N ASP A 77 5.56 11.40 3.11
CA ASP A 77 6.43 12.03 2.13
C ASP A 77 5.68 12.51 0.87
N VAL A 78 4.37 12.24 0.75
CA VAL A 78 3.55 12.62 -0.40
C VAL A 78 2.57 13.72 -0.01
N THR A 79 2.73 14.88 -0.63
CA THR A 79 1.75 15.98 -0.56
C THR A 79 0.93 15.98 -1.86
N VAL A 80 -0.40 16.06 -1.74
CA VAL A 80 -1.32 16.25 -2.86
C VAL A 80 -1.92 17.64 -2.72
N THR A 81 -1.77 18.48 -3.74
CA THR A 81 -2.28 19.86 -3.73
C THR A 81 -3.66 19.95 -4.39
N ASP A 82 -4.40 21.03 -4.08
CA ASP A 82 -5.70 21.28 -4.72
C ASP A 82 -5.60 21.47 -6.24
N GLU A 83 -4.49 22.05 -6.71
CA GLU A 83 -4.20 22.22 -8.14
C GLU A 83 -4.05 20.87 -8.85
N GLU A 84 -3.34 19.92 -8.22
CA GLU A 84 -3.18 18.58 -8.75
C GLU A 84 -4.52 17.83 -8.78
N ILE A 85 -5.34 17.99 -7.73
CA ILE A 85 -6.71 17.42 -7.70
C ILE A 85 -7.54 17.99 -8.85
N ALA A 86 -7.51 19.32 -9.05
CA ALA A 86 -8.24 19.94 -10.15
C ALA A 86 -7.81 19.40 -11.51
N SER A 87 -6.50 19.33 -11.77
CA SER A 87 -5.93 18.82 -13.02
C SER A 87 -6.24 17.33 -13.24
N TYR A 88 -6.15 16.52 -12.19
CA TYR A 88 -6.48 15.09 -12.27
C TYR A 88 -7.93 14.88 -12.64
N ARG A 89 -8.86 15.62 -12.01
CA ARG A 89 -10.28 15.55 -12.34
C ARG A 89 -10.53 15.95 -13.78
N GLU A 90 -9.91 17.03 -14.27
CA GLU A 90 -10.09 17.45 -15.66
C GLU A 90 -9.66 16.39 -16.66
N THR A 91 -8.54 15.73 -16.38
CA THR A 91 -7.94 14.72 -17.28
C THR A 91 -8.62 13.36 -17.18
N ASN A 92 -9.15 13.01 -16.00
CA ASN A 92 -9.64 11.67 -15.68
C ASN A 92 -11.16 11.63 -15.43
N LYS A 93 -11.94 12.62 -15.90
CA LYS A 93 -13.40 12.69 -15.69
C LYS A 93 -14.14 11.38 -15.97
N ALA A 94 -13.70 10.62 -16.98
CA ALA A 94 -14.33 9.35 -17.37
C ALA A 94 -14.10 8.19 -16.38
N LEU A 95 -13.09 8.31 -15.51
CA LEU A 95 -12.77 7.31 -14.48
C LEU A 95 -13.48 7.60 -13.15
N MET A 96 -14.06 8.80 -13.01
CA MET A 96 -14.73 9.21 -11.78
C MET A 96 -16.16 8.71 -11.77
N VAL A 97 -16.59 8.13 -10.66
CA VAL A 97 -17.89 7.46 -10.56
C VAL A 97 -18.87 8.17 -9.63
N SER A 98 -18.40 9.10 -8.78
CA SER A 98 -19.29 9.84 -7.89
C SER A 98 -20.02 11.00 -8.59
N SER A 99 -21.21 11.33 -8.09
CA SER A 99 -22.00 12.48 -8.54
C SER A 99 -21.91 13.68 -7.59
N ASP A 100 -21.32 13.51 -6.40
CA ASP A 100 -21.13 14.58 -5.42
C ASP A 100 -19.74 15.22 -5.54
N GLU A 101 -19.66 16.55 -5.49
CA GLU A 101 -18.42 17.31 -5.67
C GLU A 101 -17.39 17.05 -4.56
N ALA A 102 -17.82 16.77 -3.33
CA ALA A 102 -16.91 16.44 -2.23
C ALA A 102 -16.33 15.04 -2.42
N ASP A 103 -17.17 14.07 -2.78
CA ASP A 103 -16.74 12.70 -3.06
C ASP A 103 -15.81 12.63 -4.27
N LEU A 104 -16.09 13.40 -5.33
CA LEU A 104 -15.21 13.52 -6.50
C LEU A 104 -13.82 14.05 -6.13
N LYS A 105 -13.74 15.04 -5.23
CA LYS A 105 -12.45 15.54 -4.73
C LYS A 105 -11.71 14.48 -3.93
N GLU A 106 -12.41 13.73 -3.09
CA GLU A 106 -11.81 12.65 -2.31
C GLU A 106 -11.31 11.51 -3.20
N GLU A 107 -12.09 11.11 -4.20
CA GLU A 107 -11.72 10.09 -5.19
C GLU A 107 -10.47 10.50 -5.98
N ALA A 108 -10.45 11.73 -6.50
CA ALA A 108 -9.28 12.28 -7.19
C ALA A 108 -8.06 12.36 -6.28
N ARG A 109 -8.24 12.79 -5.03
CA ARG A 109 -7.14 12.86 -4.05
C ARG A 109 -6.58 11.47 -3.75
N LYS A 110 -7.42 10.47 -3.54
CA LYS A 110 -6.99 9.07 -3.30
C LYS A 110 -6.25 8.51 -4.50
N ALA A 111 -6.80 8.67 -5.69
CA ALA A 111 -6.17 8.18 -6.91
C ALA A 111 -4.80 8.86 -7.17
N LEU A 112 -4.69 10.17 -6.95
CA LEU A 112 -3.42 10.89 -7.02
C LEU A 112 -2.43 10.45 -5.95
N LEU A 113 -2.90 10.24 -4.72
CA LEU A 113 -2.07 9.75 -3.63
C LEU A 113 -1.48 8.39 -3.98
N GLU A 114 -2.32 7.45 -4.43
CA GLU A 114 -1.90 6.12 -4.88
C GLU A 114 -0.94 6.20 -6.07
N GLN A 115 -1.21 7.06 -7.05
CA GLN A 115 -0.31 7.27 -8.18
C GLN A 115 1.07 7.73 -7.72
N LYS A 116 1.13 8.78 -6.89
CA LYS A 116 2.39 9.32 -6.37
C LYS A 116 3.13 8.33 -5.48
N ILE A 117 2.41 7.57 -4.66
CA ILE A 117 2.98 6.49 -3.86
C ILE A 117 3.62 5.45 -4.78
N ASN A 118 2.91 4.97 -5.80
CA ASN A 118 3.43 3.99 -6.75
C ASN A 118 4.69 4.49 -7.47
N GLU A 119 4.73 5.76 -7.86
CA GLU A 119 5.92 6.39 -8.45
C GLU A 119 7.10 6.48 -7.46
N LYS A 120 6.83 6.69 -6.16
CA LYS A 120 7.85 6.78 -5.12
C LYS A 120 8.31 5.44 -4.54
N ILE A 121 7.53 4.36 -4.68
CA ILE A 121 7.86 3.05 -4.09
C ILE A 121 9.25 2.56 -4.52
N GLN A 122 9.51 2.53 -5.83
CA GLN A 122 10.78 2.04 -6.37
C GLN A 122 12.01 2.85 -5.91
N PRO A 123 12.03 4.19 -6.03
CA PRO A 123 13.17 4.97 -5.56
C PRO A 123 13.33 4.91 -4.03
N TRP A 124 12.23 5.00 -3.27
CA TRP A 124 12.27 4.86 -1.82
C TRP A 124 12.88 3.52 -1.39
N PHE A 125 12.45 2.44 -2.02
CA PHE A 125 12.94 1.10 -1.71
C PHE A 125 14.42 0.93 -2.08
N THR A 126 14.86 1.56 -3.17
CA THR A 126 16.29 1.63 -3.55
C THR A 126 17.12 2.39 -2.52
N GLU A 127 16.63 3.54 -2.04
CA GLU A 127 17.29 4.29 -0.96
C GLU A 127 17.38 3.48 0.33
N LEU A 128 16.29 2.79 0.68
CA LEU A 128 16.20 1.96 1.87
C LEU A 128 17.25 0.83 1.81
N LYS A 129 17.39 0.18 0.65
CA LYS A 129 18.45 -0.81 0.40
C LYS A 129 19.85 -0.23 0.48
N ASN A 130 20.08 0.97 -0.05
CA ASN A 130 21.38 1.64 -0.01
C ASN A 130 21.79 2.10 1.39
N LYS A 131 20.82 2.55 2.20
CA LYS A 131 21.02 2.90 3.62
C LYS A 131 21.33 1.67 4.47
N ALA A 132 20.79 0.52 4.09
CA ALA A 132 21.08 -0.73 4.75
C ALA A 132 22.48 -1.24 4.37
N LYS A 133 23.31 -1.53 5.38
CA LYS A 133 24.57 -2.27 5.17
C LYS A 133 24.23 -3.73 4.87
N ILE A 134 23.87 -4.04 3.62
CA ILE A 134 23.58 -5.40 3.19
C ILE A 134 24.91 -6.15 3.02
N PHE A 135 25.33 -6.89 4.04
CA PHE A 135 26.45 -7.82 3.92
C PHE A 135 25.99 -9.04 3.12
N LYS A 136 26.39 -9.10 1.85
CA LYS A 136 26.20 -10.30 1.02
C LYS A 136 27.39 -11.22 1.25
N PHE A 137 27.19 -12.28 2.02
CA PHE A 137 28.14 -13.38 2.11
C PHE A 137 27.84 -14.31 0.92
N PHE A 138 28.70 -14.26 -0.10
CA PHE A 138 28.73 -15.21 -1.20
C PHE A 138 29.94 -16.12 -1.02
#